data_AF-A0A0Q8SY02-F1
#
_entry.id   AF-A0A0Q8SY02-F1
#
_cell.length_a   1.000
_cell.length_b   1.000
_cell.length_c   1.000
_cell.angle_alpha   90.00
_cell.angle_beta   90.00
_cell.angle_gamma   90.00
#
_symmetry.space_group_name_H-M   'P 1'
#
loop_
_entity.id
_entity.type
_entity.pdbx_description
1 polymer ?
#
loop_
_entity_poly.entity_id
_entity_poly.type
_entity_poly.pdbx_seq_one_letter_code
_entity_poly.pdbx_strand_id
1 'polypeptide(L)'
;MGVLKASWKKQLVLAVALAAATGAPMLWWLLHQQHLPTEAITTAQAFVRDVERRDYTAAFGRTLAGPATGTTPAELQANAQRQLCPPARVEYTAPFQSHGNRLRRWAGGRTLDEPLVRVEFAGSPCLFGITLRRTAKGPWRVVGFASHAG
;
A
#
# COMPACT_ATOMS: atom_id res chain seq x y z
N MET A 1 -44.95 -42.91 -7.34
CA MET A 1 -43.85 -42.13 -6.72
C MET A 1 -42.76 -41.88 -7.77
N GLY A 2 -42.79 -40.78 -8.52
CA GLY A 2 -41.81 -40.55 -9.60
C GLY A 2 -41.57 -39.09 -10.02
N VAL A 3 -42.46 -38.16 -9.65
CA VAL A 3 -42.43 -36.79 -10.19
C VAL A 3 -41.48 -35.84 -9.42
N LEU A 4 -41.11 -36.16 -8.18
CA LEU A 4 -40.27 -35.28 -7.34
C LEU A 4 -38.77 -35.32 -7.69
N LYS A 5 -38.28 -36.35 -8.41
CA LYS A 5 -36.84 -36.51 -8.71
C LYS A 5 -36.36 -35.73 -9.95
N ALA A 6 -37.25 -35.19 -10.78
CA ALA A 6 -36.86 -34.42 -11.98
C ALA A 6 -36.74 -32.91 -11.73
N SER A 7 -37.45 -32.38 -10.72
CA SER A 7 -37.50 -30.95 -10.39
C SER A 7 -36.20 -30.43 -9.76
N TRP A 8 -35.64 -31.19 -8.81
CA TRP A 8 -34.46 -30.73 -8.05
C TRP A 8 -33.21 -30.56 -8.93
N LYS A 9 -33.03 -31.38 -9.98
CA LYS A 9 -31.91 -31.21 -10.93
C LYS A 9 -32.01 -29.88 -11.69
N LYS A 10 -33.22 -29.49 -12.13
CA LYS A 10 -33.46 -28.20 -12.80
C LYS A 10 -33.28 -27.04 -11.84
N GLN A 11 -33.75 -27.17 -10.60
CA GLN A 11 -33.55 -26.17 -9.54
C GLN A 11 -32.06 -26.03 -9.16
N LEU A 12 -31.31 -27.13 -9.10
CA LEU A 12 -29.87 -27.12 -8.84
C LEU A 12 -29.10 -26.45 -9.97
N VAL A 13 -29.40 -26.80 -11.23
CA VAL A 13 -28.78 -26.16 -12.40
C VAL A 13 -29.08 -24.67 -12.44
N LEU A 14 -30.33 -24.27 -12.17
CA LEU A 14 -30.72 -22.87 -12.12
C LEU A 14 -30.01 -22.13 -10.97
N ALA A 15 -29.91 -22.74 -9.79
CA ALA A 15 -29.22 -22.15 -8.64
C ALA A 15 -27.71 -21.97 -8.90
N VAL A 16 -27.06 -22.96 -9.52
CA VAL A 16 -25.64 -22.87 -9.91
C VAL A 16 -25.43 -21.81 -10.99
N ALA A 17 -26.31 -21.75 -12.00
CA ALA A 17 -26.24 -20.73 -13.04
C ALA A 17 -26.43 -19.30 -12.46
N LEU A 18 -27.37 -19.13 -11.52
CA LEU A 18 -27.58 -17.85 -10.83
C LEU A 18 -26.38 -17.45 -9.98
N ALA A 19 -25.81 -18.42 -9.24
CA ALA A 19 -24.62 -18.19 -8.42
C ALA A 19 -23.40 -17.85 -9.29
N ALA A 20 -23.24 -18.49 -10.45
CA ALA A 20 -22.17 -18.16 -11.39
C ALA A 20 -22.35 -16.77 -12.02
N ALA A 21 -23.58 -16.43 -12.42
CA ALA A 21 -23.90 -15.14 -13.06
C ALA A 21 -23.70 -13.94 -12.11
N THR A 22 -23.89 -14.13 -10.81
CA THR A 22 -23.70 -13.08 -9.79
C THR A 22 -22.31 -13.11 -9.14
N GLY A 23 -21.77 -14.30 -8.90
CA GLY A 23 -20.49 -14.48 -8.24
C GLY A 23 -19.29 -14.13 -9.12
N ALA A 24 -19.32 -14.48 -10.41
CA ALA A 24 -18.18 -14.23 -11.29
C ALA A 24 -17.89 -12.73 -11.51
N PRO A 25 -18.90 -11.85 -11.75
CA PRO A 25 -18.66 -10.40 -11.84
C PRO A 25 -18.18 -9.80 -10.52
N MET A 26 -18.73 -10.22 -9.38
CA MET A 26 -18.35 -9.72 -8.07
C MET A 26 -16.90 -10.11 -7.72
N LEU A 27 -16.51 -11.35 -8.02
CA LEU A 27 -15.15 -11.82 -7.85
C LEU A 27 -14.19 -11.09 -8.79
N TRP A 28 -14.55 -10.94 -10.06
CA TRP A 28 -13.75 -10.18 -11.03
C TRP A 28 -13.53 -8.73 -10.55
N TRP A 29 -14.59 -8.07 -10.10
CA TRP A 29 -14.53 -6.71 -9.55
C TRP A 29 -13.60 -6.65 -8.35
N LEU A 30 -13.75 -7.56 -7.38
CA LEU A 30 -12.90 -7.62 -6.19
C LEU A 30 -11.42 -7.80 -6.55
N LEU A 31 -11.10 -8.67 -7.50
CA LEU A 31 -9.72 -8.92 -7.92
C LEU A 31 -9.07 -7.70 -8.59
N HIS A 32 -9.86 -6.81 -9.20
CA HIS A 32 -9.38 -5.58 -9.84
C HIS A 32 -9.40 -4.37 -8.89
N GLN A 33 -10.05 -4.46 -7.73
CA GLN A 33 -10.00 -3.41 -6.72
C GLN A 33 -8.56 -3.17 -6.25
N GLN A 34 -8.23 -1.89 -6.05
CA GLN A 34 -6.95 -1.47 -5.52
C GLN A 34 -6.80 -1.97 -4.09
N HIS A 35 -5.64 -2.55 -3.80
CA HIS A 35 -5.22 -2.87 -2.45
C HIS A 35 -4.25 -1.80 -1.95
N LEU A 36 -4.62 -1.10 -0.87
CA LEU A 36 -3.75 -0.09 -0.26
C LEU A 36 -2.84 -0.72 0.81
N PRO A 37 -1.52 -0.47 0.79
CA PRO A 37 -0.61 -0.95 1.82
C PRO A 37 -0.73 -0.09 3.09
N THR A 38 -1.78 -0.32 3.88
CA THR A 38 -2.16 0.52 5.04
C THR A 38 -1.04 0.73 6.05
N GLU A 39 -0.23 -0.29 6.34
CA GLU A 39 0.90 -0.15 7.28
C GLU A 39 2.00 0.78 6.74
N ALA A 40 2.31 0.68 5.44
CA ALA A 40 3.29 1.55 4.80
C ALA A 40 2.79 2.99 4.77
N ILE A 41 1.52 3.20 4.42
CA ILE A 41 0.87 4.52 4.43
C ILE A 41 0.90 5.12 5.85
N THR A 42 0.52 4.35 6.87
CA THR A 42 0.50 4.80 8.27
C THR A 42 1.90 5.18 8.74
N THR A 43 2.92 4.39 8.37
CA THR A 43 4.32 4.68 8.69
C THR A 43 4.80 5.97 8.01
N ALA A 44 4.48 6.15 6.73
CA ALA A 44 4.84 7.35 5.97
C ALA A 44 4.18 8.61 6.56
N GLN A 45 2.87 8.55 6.86
CA GLN A 45 2.15 9.65 7.49
C GLN A 45 2.71 9.98 8.88
N ALA A 46 3.08 8.96 9.67
CA ALA A 46 3.69 9.18 10.97
C ALA A 46 5.05 9.87 10.85
N PHE A 47 5.88 9.47 9.87
CA PHE A 47 7.12 10.16 9.56
C PHE A 47 6.89 11.63 9.16
N VAL A 48 5.93 11.92 8.27
CA VAL A 48 5.59 13.30 7.87
C VAL A 48 5.15 14.13 9.07
N ARG A 49 4.29 13.59 9.95
CA ARG A 49 3.87 14.27 11.18
C ARG A 49 5.03 14.54 12.15
N ASP A 50 6.00 13.64 12.24
CA ASP A 50 7.17 13.83 13.09
C ASP A 50 8.05 14.95 12.53
N VAL A 51 8.25 15.00 11.21
CA VAL A 51 8.96 16.10 10.52
C VAL A 51 8.22 17.43 10.67
N GLU A 52 6.91 17.46 10.50
CA GLU A 52 6.07 18.65 10.67
C GLU A 52 6.19 19.24 12.09
N ARG A 53 6.23 18.36 13.10
CA ARG A 53 6.45 18.72 14.51
C ARG A 53 7.91 19.00 14.86
N ARG A 54 8.82 18.92 13.88
CA ARG A 54 10.28 19.05 14.05
C ARG A 54 10.89 18.03 15.03
N ASP A 55 10.21 16.90 15.26
CA ASP A 55 10.71 15.78 16.07
C ASP A 55 11.54 14.84 15.20
N TYR A 56 12.76 15.27 14.86
CA TYR A 56 13.66 14.50 14.00
C TYR A 56 14.21 13.25 14.67
N THR A 57 14.16 13.15 16.00
CA THR A 57 14.52 11.94 16.73
C THR A 57 13.48 10.84 16.48
N ALA A 58 12.19 11.15 16.63
CA ALA A 58 11.10 10.23 16.32
C ALA A 58 11.07 9.88 14.82
N ALA A 59 11.24 10.87 13.95
CA ALA A 59 11.30 10.66 12.50
C ALA A 59 12.45 9.71 12.12
N PHE A 60 13.65 9.92 12.67
CA PHE A 60 14.81 9.05 12.44
C PHE A 60 14.59 7.63 12.97
N GLY A 61 13.88 7.48 14.09
CA GLY A 61 13.46 6.18 14.61
C GLY A 61 12.61 5.34 13.65
N ARG A 62 12.05 5.95 12.59
CA ARG A 62 11.26 5.28 11.53
C ARG A 62 12.03 5.00 10.25
N THR A 63 13.25 5.52 10.11
CA THR A 63 14.06 5.33 8.90
C THR A 63 14.92 4.07 9.01
N LEU A 64 15.51 3.69 7.89
CA LEU A 64 16.79 2.99 7.87
C LEU A 64 17.88 4.03 7.58
N ALA A 65 18.96 4.02 8.35
CA ALA A 65 20.10 4.89 8.11
C ALA A 65 20.68 4.63 6.71
N GLY A 66 21.00 5.70 5.99
CA GLY A 66 21.52 5.62 4.64
C GLY A 66 21.64 6.98 3.97
N PRO A 67 22.12 7.05 2.71
CA PRO A 67 22.40 8.32 2.06
C PRO A 67 21.18 9.25 1.92
N ALA A 68 20.00 8.69 1.70
CA ALA A 68 18.78 9.48 1.51
C ALA A 68 18.18 10.00 2.84
N THR A 69 18.37 9.27 3.93
CA THR A 69 17.76 9.53 5.25
C THR A 69 18.77 10.08 6.26
N GLY A 70 20.07 10.06 5.96
CA GLY A 70 21.14 10.33 6.89
C GLY A 70 21.46 9.14 7.81
N THR A 71 22.54 9.30 8.57
CA THR A 71 23.00 8.39 9.62
C THR A 71 22.73 8.93 11.03
N THR A 72 22.32 10.20 11.13
CA THR A 72 21.96 10.87 12.38
C THR A 72 20.65 11.67 12.23
N PRO A 73 19.95 12.00 13.33
CA PRO A 73 18.79 12.88 13.28
C PRO A 73 19.08 14.26 12.67
N ALA A 74 20.29 14.79 12.85
CA ALA A 74 20.69 16.08 12.28
C ALA A 74 20.85 16.02 10.75
N GLU A 75 21.44 14.93 10.23
CA GLU A 75 21.51 14.70 8.78
C GLU A 75 20.12 14.49 8.18
N LEU A 76 19.25 13.75 8.87
CA LEU A 76 17.85 13.58 8.46
C LEU A 76 17.15 14.94 8.35
N GLN A 77 17.32 15.80 9.34
CA GLN A 77 16.75 17.14 9.33
C GLN A 77 17.21 17.94 8.10
N ALA A 78 18.51 17.95 7.81
CA ALA A 78 19.06 18.66 6.65
C ALA A 78 18.52 18.10 5.32
N ASN A 79 18.29 16.79 5.23
CA ASN A 79 17.65 16.17 4.06
C ASN A 79 16.17 16.54 3.96
N ALA A 80 15.43 16.42 5.06
CA ALA A 80 14.00 16.71 5.14
C ALA A 80 13.69 18.15 4.74
N GLN A 81 14.45 19.13 5.24
CA GLN A 81 14.27 20.55 4.91
C GLN A 81 14.47 20.88 3.42
N ARG A 82 15.23 20.05 2.69
CA ARG A 82 15.47 20.22 1.25
C ARG A 82 14.45 19.52 0.37
N GLN A 83 13.86 18.44 0.87
CA GLN A 83 13.14 17.45 0.05
C GLN A 83 11.65 17.32 0.40
N LEU A 84 11.21 17.83 1.54
CA LEU A 84 9.84 17.64 2.03
C LEU A 84 9.12 18.98 2.15
N CYS A 85 7.83 18.98 1.79
CA CYS A 85 6.94 20.13 1.93
C CYS A 85 5.69 19.77 2.77
N PRO A 86 5.82 19.48 4.08
CA PRO A 86 4.68 19.33 4.96
C PRO A 86 3.97 20.69 5.22
N PRO A 87 2.67 20.72 5.54
CA PRO A 87 1.76 19.58 5.65
C PRO A 87 1.39 19.01 4.27
N ALA A 88 1.15 17.70 4.22
CA ALA A 88 0.82 17.02 2.98
C ALA A 88 -0.17 15.87 3.20
N ARG A 89 -0.97 15.59 2.17
CA ARG A 89 -1.92 14.47 2.16
C ARG A 89 -1.40 13.36 1.26
N VAL A 90 -1.71 12.11 1.61
CA VAL A 90 -1.42 10.97 0.74
C VAL A 90 -2.25 11.07 -0.52
N GLU A 91 -1.61 10.92 -1.67
CA GLU A 91 -2.26 10.99 -2.99
C GLU A 91 -2.43 9.59 -3.60
N TYR A 92 -1.33 8.84 -3.74
CA TYR A 92 -1.35 7.46 -4.22
C TYR A 92 -0.15 6.66 -3.72
N THR A 93 -0.13 5.37 -4.07
CA THR A 93 0.99 4.46 -3.76
C THR A 93 1.48 3.77 -5.02
N ALA A 94 2.80 3.64 -5.15
CA ALA A 94 3.45 2.89 -6.22
C ALA A 94 4.33 1.75 -5.65
N PRO A 95 4.46 0.61 -6.34
CA PRO A 95 3.68 0.24 -7.53
C PRO A 95 2.23 -0.11 -7.16
N PHE A 96 1.32 0.03 -8.12
CA PHE A 96 -0.10 -0.31 -7.95
C PHE A 96 -0.27 -1.77 -7.52
N GLN A 97 -1.03 -1.98 -6.45
CA GLN A 97 -1.39 -3.31 -5.94
C GLN A 97 -2.90 -3.52 -6.11
N SER A 98 -3.29 -4.71 -6.56
CA SER A 98 -4.68 -5.17 -6.55
C SER A 98 -4.81 -6.47 -5.78
N HIS A 99 -6.03 -6.81 -5.34
CA HIS A 99 -6.28 -8.11 -4.72
C HIS A 99 -5.91 -9.27 -5.65
N GLY A 100 -6.13 -9.13 -6.96
CA GLY A 100 -5.75 -10.12 -7.96
C GLY A 100 -4.23 -10.31 -8.09
N ASN A 101 -3.44 -9.23 -8.05
CA ASN A 101 -1.98 -9.35 -8.07
C ASN A 101 -1.46 -10.08 -6.83
N ARG A 102 -2.03 -9.78 -5.65
CA ARG A 102 -1.68 -10.45 -4.39
C ARG A 102 -2.06 -11.93 -4.42
N LEU A 103 -3.25 -12.26 -4.92
CA LEU A 103 -3.69 -13.65 -5.08
C LEU A 103 -2.75 -14.43 -6.01
N ARG A 104 -2.33 -13.83 -7.13
CA ARG A 104 -1.35 -14.45 -8.05
C ARG A 104 0.01 -14.65 -7.40
N ARG A 105 0.49 -13.70 -6.59
CA ARG A 105 1.75 -13.86 -5.83
C ARG A 105 1.65 -14.98 -4.81
N TRP A 106 0.56 -15.04 -4.05
CA TRP A 106 0.29 -16.11 -3.10
C TRP A 106 0.29 -17.49 -3.75
N ALA A 107 -0.47 -17.64 -4.85
CA ALA A 107 -0.54 -18.88 -5.61
C ALA A 107 0.84 -19.31 -6.17
N GLY A 108 1.72 -18.34 -6.43
CA GLY A 108 3.10 -18.58 -6.89
C GLY A 108 4.15 -18.67 -5.77
N GLY A 109 3.75 -18.74 -4.49
CA GLY A 109 4.69 -18.83 -3.35
C GLY A 109 5.53 -17.58 -3.10
N ARG A 110 5.13 -16.42 -3.64
CA ARG A 110 5.81 -15.13 -3.45
C ARG A 110 5.21 -14.37 -2.26
N THR A 111 5.95 -13.38 -1.75
CA THR A 111 5.42 -12.48 -0.73
C THR A 111 4.17 -11.76 -1.24
N LEU A 112 3.12 -11.69 -0.41
CA LEU A 112 1.85 -11.07 -0.76
C LEU A 112 2.03 -9.60 -1.15
N ASP A 113 2.73 -8.87 -0.29
CA ASP A 113 2.97 -7.44 -0.46
C ASP A 113 4.34 -7.22 -1.11
N GLU A 114 4.44 -6.17 -1.92
CA GLU A 114 5.74 -5.74 -2.43
C GLU A 114 6.65 -5.33 -1.26
N PRO A 115 7.94 -5.68 -1.29
CA PRO A 115 8.87 -5.31 -0.22
C PRO A 115 9.27 -3.84 -0.26
N LEU A 116 8.99 -3.13 -1.37
CA LEU A 116 9.28 -1.73 -1.58
C LEU A 116 8.03 -1.02 -2.08
N VAL A 117 7.61 0.03 -1.37
CA VAL A 117 6.44 0.84 -1.71
C VAL A 117 6.82 2.30 -1.61
N ARG A 118 6.44 3.09 -2.61
CA ARG A 118 6.49 4.55 -2.57
C ARG A 118 5.10 5.09 -2.27
N VAL A 119 5.01 5.95 -1.26
CA VAL A 119 3.78 6.68 -0.91
C VAL A 119 3.98 8.12 -1.34
N GLU A 120 3.09 8.59 -2.20
CA GLU A 120 3.17 9.92 -2.79
C GLU A 120 2.29 10.88 -2.00
N PHE A 121 2.80 12.08 -1.80
CA PHE A 121 2.16 13.12 -1.01
C PHE A 121 1.98 14.38 -1.86
N ALA A 122 0.76 14.91 -1.80
CA ALA A 122 0.42 16.23 -2.32
C ALA A 122 0.50 17.26 -1.19
N GLY A 123 1.53 18.10 -1.23
CA GLY A 123 1.71 19.28 -0.37
C GLY A 123 1.75 20.56 -1.21
N SER A 124 1.51 21.70 -0.56
CA SER A 124 1.84 23.02 -1.15
C SER A 124 3.16 23.49 -0.51
N PRO A 125 4.18 23.89 -1.28
CA PRO A 125 4.19 24.11 -2.73
C PRO A 125 4.71 22.94 -3.59
N CYS A 126 5.03 21.77 -3.00
CA CYS A 126 5.65 20.68 -3.76
C CYS A 126 5.01 19.30 -3.54
N LEU A 127 5.11 18.47 -4.58
CA LEU A 127 4.86 17.03 -4.49
C LEU A 127 6.13 16.33 -4.00
N PHE A 128 5.96 15.32 -3.17
CA PHE A 128 7.07 14.50 -2.72
C PHE A 128 6.65 13.05 -2.48
N GLY A 129 7.61 12.15 -2.65
CA GLY A 129 7.44 10.73 -2.40
C GLY A 129 8.28 10.24 -1.24
N ILE A 130 7.72 9.32 -0.46
CA ILE A 130 8.43 8.58 0.58
C ILE A 130 8.52 7.13 0.14
N THR A 131 9.73 6.62 -0.02
CA THR A 131 10.00 5.21 -0.31
C THR A 131 10.17 4.46 1.01
N LEU A 132 9.36 3.41 1.19
CA LEU A 132 9.40 2.52 2.33
C LEU A 132 9.80 1.12 1.90
N ARG A 133 10.58 0.46 2.76
CA ARG A 133 10.95 -0.94 2.61
C ARG A 133 10.44 -1.74 3.79
N ARG A 134 9.84 -2.89 3.53
CA ARG A 134 9.50 -3.88 4.55
C ARG A 134 10.78 -4.59 4.99
N THR A 135 11.09 -4.54 6.28
CA THR A 135 12.26 -5.24 6.83
C THR A 135 11.95 -6.73 7.03
N ALA A 136 12.99 -7.57 7.09
CA ALA A 136 12.84 -9.02 7.31
C ALA A 136 12.07 -9.35 8.61
N LYS A 137 12.14 -8.46 9.60
CA LYS A 137 11.45 -8.59 10.91
C LYS A 137 10.01 -8.09 10.90
N GLY A 138 9.49 -7.64 9.75
CA GLY A 138 8.10 -7.21 9.60
C GLY A 138 7.85 -5.70 9.43
N PRO A 139 8.51 -4.77 10.17
CA PRO A 139 8.12 -3.37 10.11
C PRO A 139 8.57 -2.69 8.81
N TRP A 140 7.72 -1.77 8.35
CA TRP A 140 8.05 -0.81 7.31
C TRP A 140 9.00 0.26 7.83
N ARG A 141 9.98 0.62 7.03
CA ARG A 141 10.93 1.69 7.34
C ARG A 141 11.13 2.60 6.15
N VAL A 142 11.26 3.90 6.41
CA VAL A 142 11.56 4.88 5.37
C VAL A 142 13.02 4.68 4.93
N VAL A 143 13.23 4.45 3.63
CA VAL A 143 14.56 4.27 3.03
C VAL A 143 14.99 5.46 2.18
N GLY A 144 14.06 6.36 1.87
CA GLY A 144 14.36 7.61 1.20
C GLY A 144 13.10 8.43 0.98
N PHE A 145 13.32 9.69 0.67
CA PHE A 145 12.27 10.64 0.31
C PHE A 145 12.85 11.71 -0.59
N ALA A 146 12.04 12.22 -1.51
CA ALA A 146 12.46 13.26 -2.43
C ALA A 146 11.26 14.08 -2.89
N SER A 147 11.46 15.40 -3.01
CA SER A 147 10.55 16.23 -3.77
C SER A 147 10.75 15.99 -5.25
N HIS A 148 9.70 16.22 -6.01
CA HIS A 148 9.76 16.28 -7.46
C HIS A 148 8.96 17.49 -7.93
N ALA A 149 9.36 18.05 -9.07
CA ALA A 149 8.56 19.09 -9.69
C ALA A 149 7.15 18.53 -9.94
N GLY A 150 6.15 19.23 -9.42
CA GLY A 150 4.75 19.03 -9.75
C GLY A 150 4.37 19.80 -11.01
#